data_AF-A0ABD2CFV2-F1
#
_entry.id   AF-A0ABD2CFV2-F1
#
_cell.length_a   1.000
_cell.length_b   1.000
_cell.length_c   1.000
_cell.angle_alpha   90.00
_cell.angle_beta   90.00
_cell.angle_gamma   90.00
#
_symmetry.space_group_name_H-M   'P 1'
#
loop_
_entity.id
_entity.type
_entity.pdbx_description
1 polymer ?
#
loop_
_entity_poly.entity_id
_entity_poly.type
_entity_poly.pdbx_seq_one_letter_code
_entity_poly.pdbx_strand_id
1 'polypeptide(L)'
;MKSGRITVRNFRETSAKAMIILGSGGHTAEMLRIVKHMNYENYTPRIYVCASTDKISIEKVKEIEGKRNDYKIIKITRSREVGQSYISSVWTTVIATLEAASLLWFEKPELLLCNGPGTCVPLCIIAFVFKIFYVLNITTVFIESFCRVKTFSLTGKILYYLVDHVIVRWPESTIEHTKMAFEAYITTELIDWILLKEDLKYLPTEIEVHVAPMIDVLQRVSMQKLERTTNWINKSLIRIEACLDRTWQLLNSGHWKDVPLSYRYSYSFCSLLKVILLEIEHEQNKEKSTDTEIQVLQEIIQQIDKGILLGAPLPNKPPLLTSIASKINNHYTKFVRSLNAKKIEIDYSKVSQLLLPEFLQINRYRIPSMESFYKDIFIPKVPAIITDSMKHWNALHLWQDINYLNKIAGSRTVPIEIGSRYTEEDWSQDLITFSEFLQSHIIKNTPKVGYLAQHQLFDQIPELKNDIVVPDYCSFSDKEDSEVEPPDINAWFGPAGTVSPLHFDIKNNLLCQVFGYKRIFLYDSSDSINLYPYDTKLLYNTAQVDPLKPDYIKWPDFKKAKGFMCYLGPGEMLYIPPNWWHHVTALTPSFSVSFWWT
;
A
#
# COMPACT_ATOMS: atom_id res chain seq x y z
N MET A 1 30.75 -3.93 5.17
CA MET A 1 30.13 -4.30 6.46
C MET A 1 28.99 -5.26 6.19
N LYS A 2 28.92 -6.38 6.93
CA LYS A 2 28.09 -7.56 6.61
C LYS A 2 26.59 -7.23 6.58
N SER A 3 25.92 -7.70 5.53
CA SER A 3 24.47 -7.64 5.31
C SER A 3 23.71 -8.40 6.40
N GLY A 4 22.78 -7.72 7.08
CA GLY A 4 21.76 -8.39 7.90
C GLY A 4 20.75 -9.08 6.99
N ARG A 5 20.87 -10.40 6.85
CA ARG A 5 19.84 -11.25 6.23
C ARG A 5 18.61 -11.25 7.12
N ILE A 6 17.49 -10.73 6.62
CA ILE A 6 16.17 -11.04 7.17
C ILE A 6 15.88 -12.49 6.78
N THR A 7 15.92 -13.38 7.76
CA THR A 7 15.59 -14.80 7.60
C THR A 7 14.11 -14.96 7.23
N VAL A 8 13.87 -15.53 6.05
CA VAL A 8 12.59 -16.15 5.65
C VAL A 8 12.16 -17.11 6.76
N ARG A 9 10.93 -16.98 7.29
CA ARG A 9 10.37 -17.98 8.21
C ARG A 9 10.19 -19.29 7.43
N ASN A 10 11.09 -20.24 7.66
CA ASN A 10 11.04 -21.58 7.10
C ASN A 10 9.71 -22.24 7.48
N PHE A 11 8.93 -22.67 6.49
CA PHE A 11 7.87 -23.64 6.73
C PHE A 11 8.53 -24.96 7.15
N ARG A 12 8.03 -25.52 8.25
CA ARG A 12 8.59 -26.70 8.89
C ARG A 12 8.13 -27.95 8.13
N GLU A 13 9.06 -28.71 7.57
CA GLU A 13 8.77 -29.97 6.83
C GLU A 13 8.48 -31.16 7.76
N THR A 14 8.89 -31.08 9.03
CA THR A 14 8.79 -32.16 10.02
C THR A 14 7.77 -31.85 11.11
N SER A 15 7.13 -32.87 11.70
CA SER A 15 6.24 -32.67 12.85
C SER A 15 6.97 -32.08 14.07
N ALA A 16 6.27 -31.33 14.90
CA ALA A 16 6.75 -30.76 16.15
C ALA A 16 6.31 -31.59 17.35
N LYS A 17 7.24 -31.95 18.23
CA LYS A 17 6.89 -32.61 19.49
C LYS A 17 6.19 -31.62 20.42
N ALA A 18 4.91 -31.85 20.73
CA ALA A 18 4.09 -30.92 21.50
C ALA A 18 3.80 -31.45 22.91
N MET A 19 4.17 -30.70 23.94
CA MET A 19 3.83 -30.96 25.33
C MET A 19 2.63 -30.10 25.74
N ILE A 20 1.55 -30.75 26.17
CA ILE A 20 0.26 -30.12 26.49
C ILE A 20 -0.02 -30.33 27.97
N ILE A 21 -0.13 -29.24 28.72
CA ILE A 21 -0.34 -29.27 30.16
C ILE A 21 -1.83 -29.21 30.47
N LEU A 22 -2.31 -30.17 31.24
CA LEU A 22 -3.70 -30.32 31.64
C LEU A 22 -3.90 -29.96 33.11
N GLY A 23 -5.12 -29.55 33.45
CA GLY A 23 -5.52 -29.19 34.81
C GLY A 23 -6.95 -29.60 35.12
N SER A 24 -7.19 -30.13 36.32
CA SER A 24 -8.47 -30.69 36.72
C SER A 24 -9.68 -29.80 36.38
N GLY A 25 -10.76 -30.41 35.87
CA GLY A 25 -12.04 -29.75 35.63
C GLY A 25 -12.05 -28.89 34.36
N GLY A 26 -12.31 -27.59 34.52
CA GLY A 26 -12.49 -26.64 33.41
C GLY A 26 -11.25 -26.51 32.53
N HIS A 27 -10.05 -26.38 33.11
CA HIS A 27 -8.81 -26.21 32.37
C HIS A 27 -8.56 -27.34 31.36
N THR A 28 -8.74 -28.60 31.76
CA THR A 28 -8.64 -29.75 30.84
C THR A 28 -9.68 -29.67 29.72
N ALA A 29 -10.93 -29.31 30.01
CA ALA A 29 -11.95 -29.17 28.98
C ALA A 29 -11.57 -28.12 27.93
N GLU A 30 -11.02 -26.98 28.37
CA GLU A 30 -10.57 -25.93 27.45
C GLU A 30 -9.38 -26.36 26.59
N MET A 31 -8.37 -26.98 27.22
CA MET A 31 -7.16 -27.41 26.53
C MET A 31 -7.48 -28.49 25.49
N LEU A 32 -8.32 -29.46 25.86
CA LEU A 32 -8.74 -30.52 24.96
C LEU A 32 -9.59 -30.00 23.79
N ARG A 33 -10.34 -28.90 23.97
CA ARG A 33 -11.05 -28.25 22.87
C ARG A 33 -10.08 -27.65 21.84
N ILE A 34 -8.93 -27.13 22.28
CA ILE A 34 -7.88 -26.62 21.39
C ILE A 34 -7.21 -27.80 20.67
N VAL A 35 -6.79 -28.82 21.41
CA VAL A 35 -6.17 -30.04 20.88
C VAL A 35 -7.04 -30.71 19.81
N LYS A 36 -8.36 -30.76 20.01
CA LYS A 36 -9.30 -31.32 19.01
C LYS A 36 -9.18 -30.66 17.64
N HIS A 37 -8.78 -29.38 17.58
CA HIS A 37 -8.64 -28.60 16.34
C HIS A 37 -7.17 -28.42 15.91
N MET A 38 -6.21 -28.98 16.64
CA MET A 38 -4.82 -29.00 16.19
C MET A 38 -4.63 -30.01 15.06
N ASN A 39 -3.73 -29.71 14.12
CA ASN A 39 -3.33 -30.68 13.10
C ASN A 39 -2.41 -31.74 13.74
N TYR A 40 -2.91 -32.97 13.86
CA TYR A 40 -2.22 -34.08 14.52
C TYR A 40 -0.94 -34.51 13.80
N GLU A 41 -0.83 -34.30 12.48
CA GLU A 41 0.37 -34.62 11.69
C GLU A 41 1.48 -33.62 11.95
N ASN A 42 1.13 -32.35 12.13
CA ASN A 42 2.10 -31.28 12.41
C ASN A 42 2.58 -31.30 13.85
N TYR A 43 1.82 -31.91 14.78
CA TYR A 43 2.13 -31.96 16.19
C TYR A 43 2.12 -33.40 16.68
N THR A 44 3.23 -34.11 16.47
CA THR A 44 3.41 -35.50 16.89
C THR A 44 4.87 -35.78 17.28
N PRO A 45 5.13 -36.53 18.37
CA PRO A 45 4.14 -37.06 19.32
C PRO A 45 3.61 -35.98 20.28
N ARG A 46 2.38 -36.16 20.76
CA ARG A 46 1.72 -35.28 21.74
C ARG A 46 1.91 -35.82 23.14
N ILE A 47 2.48 -35.03 24.03
CA ILE A 47 2.77 -35.42 25.41
C ILE A 47 1.84 -34.66 26.34
N TYR A 48 0.86 -35.35 26.92
CA TYR A 48 -0.05 -34.78 27.89
C TYR A 48 0.54 -34.88 29.29
N VAL A 49 0.70 -33.75 29.96
CA VAL A 49 1.17 -33.68 31.34
C VAL A 49 0.01 -33.36 32.25
N CYS A 50 -0.29 -34.23 33.20
CA CYS A 50 -1.37 -34.04 34.17
C CYS A 50 -0.88 -34.22 35.61
N ALA A 51 -1.57 -33.62 36.57
CA ALA A 51 -1.25 -33.85 37.98
C ALA A 51 -1.44 -35.34 38.35
N SER A 52 -0.61 -35.87 39.23
CA SER A 52 -0.70 -37.26 39.71
C SER A 52 -2.07 -37.60 40.34
N THR A 53 -2.74 -36.59 40.90
CA THR A 53 -4.07 -36.66 41.51
C THR A 53 -5.23 -36.49 40.51
N ASP A 54 -4.97 -36.19 39.23
CA ASP A 54 -6.00 -35.90 38.22
C ASP A 54 -6.30 -37.10 37.31
N LYS A 55 -7.16 -38.01 37.80
CA LYS A 55 -7.61 -39.19 37.05
C LYS A 55 -8.57 -38.84 35.90
N ILE A 56 -9.39 -37.80 36.08
CA ILE A 56 -10.45 -37.41 35.14
C ILE A 56 -9.84 -36.91 33.84
N SER A 57 -8.77 -36.12 33.90
CA SER A 57 -8.12 -35.60 32.69
C SER A 57 -7.49 -36.71 31.83
N ILE A 58 -7.01 -37.78 32.46
CA ILE A 58 -6.43 -38.93 31.76
C ILE A 58 -7.49 -39.66 30.93
N GLU A 59 -8.69 -39.86 31.48
CA GLU A 59 -9.80 -40.51 30.78
C GLU A 59 -10.25 -39.69 29.57
N LYS A 60 -10.37 -38.35 29.72
CA LYS A 60 -10.75 -37.45 28.63
C LYS A 60 -9.72 -37.39 27.49
N VAL A 61 -8.42 -37.48 27.81
CA VAL A 61 -7.37 -37.57 26.78
C VAL A 61 -7.54 -38.85 25.96
N LYS A 62 -7.73 -39.99 26.64
CA LYS A 62 -7.93 -41.28 25.96
C LYS A 62 -9.17 -41.26 25.06
N GLU A 63 -10.23 -40.60 25.49
CA GLU A 63 -11.46 -40.44 24.69
C GLU A 63 -11.21 -39.63 23.41
N ILE A 64 -10.49 -38.51 23.49
CA ILE A 64 -10.25 -37.62 22.34
C ILE A 64 -9.18 -38.16 21.39
N GLU A 65 -8.12 -38.78 21.91
CA GLU A 65 -7.09 -39.39 21.08
C GLU A 65 -7.56 -40.72 20.47
N GLY A 66 -8.56 -41.38 21.07
CA GLY A 66 -9.15 -42.62 20.56
C GLY A 66 -8.12 -43.75 20.47
N LYS A 67 -8.02 -44.38 19.29
CA LYS A 67 -7.10 -45.51 19.02
C LYS A 67 -5.72 -45.08 18.50
N ARG A 68 -5.39 -43.78 18.56
CA ARG A 68 -4.08 -43.28 18.10
C ARG A 68 -2.96 -43.78 19.01
N ASN A 69 -1.78 -44.05 18.44
CA ASN A 69 -0.61 -44.55 19.18
C ASN A 69 0.51 -43.50 19.31
N ASP A 70 0.30 -42.28 18.80
CA ASP A 70 1.31 -41.23 18.69
C ASP A 70 1.15 -40.13 19.77
N TYR A 71 0.69 -40.55 20.96
CA TYR A 71 0.64 -39.70 22.15
C TYR A 71 1.14 -40.44 23.40
N LYS A 72 1.56 -39.66 24.41
CA LYS A 72 2.01 -40.16 25.71
C LYS A 72 1.36 -39.34 26.82
N ILE A 73 1.00 -39.99 27.93
CA ILE A 73 0.50 -39.31 29.14
C ILE A 73 1.55 -39.45 30.24
N ILE A 74 1.94 -38.32 30.85
CA ILE A 74 2.93 -38.26 31.93
C ILE A 74 2.32 -37.55 33.13
N LYS A 75 2.59 -38.08 34.33
CA LYS A 75 2.13 -37.50 35.58
C LYS A 75 3.21 -36.66 36.23
N ILE A 76 2.83 -35.52 36.80
CA ILE A 76 3.70 -34.66 37.60
C ILE A 76 3.03 -34.36 38.95
N THR A 77 3.84 -34.14 39.97
CA THR A 77 3.37 -33.68 41.28
C THR A 77 2.67 -32.34 41.14
N ARG A 78 1.52 -32.18 41.81
CA ARG A 78 0.74 -30.94 41.74
C ARG A 78 1.44 -29.85 42.54
N SER A 79 1.69 -28.69 41.92
CA SER A 79 2.35 -27.56 42.60
C SER A 79 1.58 -27.09 43.84
N ARG A 80 0.24 -27.15 43.79
CA ARG A 80 -0.64 -26.84 44.93
C ARG A 80 -1.92 -27.66 44.88
N GLU A 81 -2.24 -28.35 45.98
CA GLU A 81 -3.51 -29.06 46.14
C GLU A 81 -4.66 -28.11 46.55
N VAL A 82 -5.88 -28.52 46.22
CA VAL A 82 -7.08 -27.75 46.58
C VAL A 82 -7.20 -27.69 48.10
N GLY A 83 -7.20 -26.48 48.66
CA GLY A 83 -7.21 -26.25 50.12
C GLY A 83 -5.83 -26.17 50.78
N GLN A 84 -4.74 -26.38 50.06
CA GLN A 84 -3.38 -26.25 50.61
C GLN A 84 -3.02 -24.78 50.87
N SER A 85 -2.37 -24.52 52.01
CA SER A 85 -1.81 -23.21 52.39
C SER A 85 -0.74 -22.75 51.38
N TYR A 86 -0.65 -21.44 51.16
CA TYR A 86 0.37 -20.85 50.29
C TYR A 86 1.80 -21.19 50.73
N ILE A 87 2.05 -21.26 52.05
CA ILE A 87 3.39 -21.56 52.59
C ILE A 87 3.76 -23.02 52.33
N SER A 88 2.86 -23.97 52.61
CA SER A 88 3.15 -25.38 52.36
C SER A 88 3.18 -25.72 50.86
N SER A 89 2.55 -24.89 50.01
CA SER A 89 2.59 -25.05 48.55
C SER A 89 3.95 -24.75 47.93
N VAL A 90 4.83 -24.04 48.64
CA VAL A 90 6.21 -23.79 48.20
C VAL A 90 6.97 -25.11 48.03
N TRP A 91 6.88 -26.01 49.03
CA TRP A 91 7.58 -27.29 49.00
C TRP A 91 7.10 -28.21 47.87
N THR A 92 5.78 -28.30 47.66
CA THR A 92 5.20 -29.08 46.56
C THR A 92 5.52 -28.47 45.19
N THR A 93 5.64 -27.14 45.11
CA THR A 93 6.09 -26.45 43.89
C THR A 93 7.56 -26.71 43.58
N VAL A 94 8.45 -26.75 44.59
CA VAL A 94 9.86 -27.10 44.40
C VAL A 94 10.01 -28.53 43.88
N ILE A 95 9.29 -29.49 44.47
CA ILE A 95 9.29 -30.89 43.99
C ILE A 95 8.80 -30.97 42.53
N ALA A 96 7.68 -30.30 42.22
CA ALA A 96 7.17 -30.24 40.85
C ALA A 96 8.15 -29.57 39.87
N THR A 97 9.00 -28.65 40.34
CA THR A 97 10.01 -27.97 39.53
C THR A 97 11.19 -28.88 39.21
N LEU A 98 11.63 -29.69 40.16
CA LEU A 98 12.66 -30.72 39.94
C LEU A 98 12.16 -31.81 38.97
N GLU A 99 10.90 -32.24 39.13
CA GLU A 99 10.26 -33.17 38.19
C GLU A 99 10.12 -32.55 36.79
N ALA A 100 9.75 -31.27 36.69
CA ALA A 100 9.65 -30.55 35.42
C ALA A 100 11.01 -30.45 34.69
N ALA A 101 12.10 -30.22 35.43
CA ALA A 101 13.47 -30.22 34.89
C ALA A 101 13.83 -31.56 34.27
N SER A 102 13.61 -32.64 35.02
CA SER A 102 13.80 -34.01 34.50
C SER A 102 12.93 -34.26 33.27
N LEU A 103 11.65 -33.89 33.34
CA LEU A 103 10.69 -34.14 32.27
C LEU A 103 11.07 -33.46 30.95
N LEU A 104 11.39 -32.16 30.99
CA LEU A 104 11.78 -31.41 29.80
C LEU A 104 13.12 -31.88 29.24
N TRP A 105 14.05 -32.31 30.11
CA TRP A 105 15.35 -32.85 29.70
C TRP A 105 15.21 -34.16 28.91
N PHE A 106 14.34 -35.07 29.35
CA PHE A 106 14.13 -36.35 28.68
C PHE A 106 13.22 -36.24 27.45
N GLU A 107 12.12 -35.49 27.55
CA GLU A 107 11.14 -35.44 26.48
C GLU A 107 11.52 -34.48 25.36
N LYS A 108 12.25 -33.40 25.65
CA LYS A 108 12.71 -32.40 24.68
C LYS A 108 11.59 -31.90 23.73
N PRO A 109 10.47 -31.39 24.26
CA PRO A 109 9.40 -30.87 23.43
C PRO A 109 9.83 -29.59 22.72
N GLU A 110 9.22 -29.30 21.57
CA GLU A 110 9.47 -28.08 20.80
C GLU A 110 8.36 -27.05 21.00
N LEU A 111 7.16 -27.52 21.38
CA LEU A 111 6.03 -26.69 21.78
C LEU A 111 5.59 -27.09 23.18
N LEU A 112 5.38 -26.10 24.05
CA LEU A 112 4.77 -26.27 25.36
C LEU A 112 3.51 -25.42 25.43
N LEU A 113 2.36 -26.09 25.46
CA LEU A 113 1.03 -25.48 25.44
C LEU A 113 0.36 -25.65 26.80
N CYS A 114 -0.11 -24.55 27.38
CA CYS A 114 -0.60 -24.57 28.77
C CYS A 114 -1.71 -23.54 29.02
N ASN A 115 -2.63 -23.82 29.96
CA ASN A 115 -3.77 -22.92 30.22
C ASN A 115 -4.14 -22.74 31.69
N GLY A 116 -3.29 -22.09 32.48
CA GLY A 116 -3.69 -21.60 33.81
C GLY A 116 -3.65 -22.55 35.02
N PRO A 117 -3.54 -23.91 34.96
CA PRO A 117 -3.36 -24.67 36.18
C PRO A 117 -1.98 -24.40 36.79
N GLY A 118 -1.88 -24.49 38.13
CA GLY A 118 -0.62 -24.25 38.84
C GLY A 118 0.53 -25.18 38.44
N THR A 119 0.22 -26.33 37.82
CA THR A 119 1.19 -27.27 37.23
C THR A 119 1.94 -26.70 36.03
N CYS A 120 1.41 -25.65 35.37
CA CYS A 120 2.09 -24.99 34.26
C CYS A 120 3.31 -24.19 34.70
N VAL A 121 3.25 -23.61 35.90
CA VAL A 121 4.28 -22.66 36.37
C VAL A 121 5.66 -23.31 36.42
N PRO A 122 5.87 -24.48 37.08
CA PRO A 122 7.17 -25.14 37.08
C PRO A 122 7.70 -25.47 35.67
N LEU A 123 6.84 -25.97 34.79
CA LEU A 123 7.22 -26.36 33.43
C LEU A 123 7.63 -25.16 32.57
N CYS A 124 6.90 -24.05 32.64
CA CYS A 124 7.29 -22.83 31.92
C CYS A 124 8.54 -22.18 32.50
N ILE A 125 8.75 -22.20 33.83
CA ILE A 125 9.98 -21.69 34.46
C ILE A 125 11.19 -22.47 33.96
N ILE A 126 11.13 -23.80 33.99
CA ILE A 126 12.24 -24.63 33.49
C ILE A 126 12.44 -24.44 31.99
N ALA A 127 11.37 -24.37 31.18
CA ALA A 127 11.50 -24.11 29.75
C ALA A 127 12.19 -22.75 29.47
N PHE A 128 11.86 -21.72 30.24
CA PHE A 128 12.51 -20.41 30.17
C PHE A 128 13.99 -20.49 30.57
N VAL A 129 14.33 -21.19 31.66
CA VAL A 129 15.72 -21.43 32.09
C VAL A 129 16.51 -22.18 31.02
N PHE A 130 15.96 -23.26 30.47
CA PHE A 130 16.60 -24.02 29.39
C PHE A 130 16.83 -23.19 28.13
N LYS A 131 15.92 -22.26 27.82
CA LYS A 131 16.10 -21.31 26.72
C LYS A 131 17.21 -20.31 26.98
N ILE A 132 17.29 -19.73 28.18
CA ILE A 132 18.36 -18.79 28.58
C ILE A 132 19.73 -19.44 28.48
N PHE A 133 19.86 -20.68 28.93
CA PHE A 133 21.11 -21.43 28.90
C PHE A 133 21.34 -22.19 27.58
N TYR A 134 20.52 -21.94 26.55
CA TYR A 134 20.60 -22.57 25.23
C TYR A 134 20.62 -24.12 25.28
N VAL A 135 19.99 -24.72 26.29
CA VAL A 135 19.89 -26.17 26.49
C VAL A 135 18.85 -26.77 25.54
N LEU A 136 17.66 -26.16 25.46
CA LEU A 136 16.56 -26.55 24.58
C LEU A 136 15.84 -25.29 24.07
N ASN A 137 15.48 -25.28 22.77
CA ASN A 137 14.67 -24.22 22.19
C ASN A 137 13.20 -24.62 22.17
N ILE A 138 12.48 -24.30 23.26
CA ILE A 138 11.08 -24.67 23.46
C ILE A 138 10.21 -23.42 23.25
N THR A 139 9.27 -23.47 22.31
CA THR A 139 8.25 -22.43 22.15
C THR A 139 7.16 -22.61 23.22
N THR A 140 6.94 -21.62 24.06
CA THR A 140 5.97 -21.66 25.16
C THR A 140 4.75 -20.80 24.85
N VAL A 141 3.57 -21.41 24.90
CA VAL A 141 2.28 -20.75 24.63
C VAL A 141 1.38 -20.90 25.84
N PHE A 142 1.04 -19.77 26.46
CA PHE A 142 0.09 -19.68 27.54
C PHE A 142 -1.26 -19.16 27.04
N ILE A 143 -2.33 -19.90 27.32
CA ILE A 143 -3.70 -19.50 26.98
C ILE A 143 -4.47 -19.25 28.27
N GLU A 144 -4.93 -18.02 28.48
CA GLU A 144 -5.70 -17.68 29.66
C GLU A 144 -7.10 -18.32 29.62
N SER A 145 -7.61 -18.72 30.79
CA SER A 145 -8.88 -19.43 30.93
C SER A 145 -10.08 -18.59 30.50
N PHE A 146 -11.11 -19.22 29.93
CA PHE A 146 -12.37 -18.54 29.59
C PHE A 146 -13.02 -17.86 30.79
N CYS A 147 -12.79 -18.36 32.00
CA CYS A 147 -13.37 -17.80 33.23
C CYS A 147 -12.69 -16.48 33.66
N ARG A 148 -11.62 -16.04 32.99
CA ARG A 148 -10.86 -14.83 33.33
C ARG A 148 -11.15 -13.71 32.33
N VAL A 149 -12.25 -13.01 32.59
CA VAL A 149 -12.78 -11.94 31.71
C VAL A 149 -12.14 -10.57 31.95
N LYS A 150 -11.82 -10.24 33.22
CA LYS A 150 -11.40 -8.88 33.63
C LYS A 150 -9.95 -8.77 34.09
N THR A 151 -9.38 -9.85 34.63
CA THR A 151 -8.01 -9.84 35.18
C THR A 151 -7.31 -11.16 34.91
N PHE A 152 -6.00 -11.10 34.67
CA PHE A 152 -5.16 -12.29 34.58
C PHE A 152 -5.27 -13.15 35.85
N SER A 153 -5.29 -14.47 35.64
CA SER A 153 -5.10 -15.43 36.72
C SER A 153 -3.74 -15.21 37.39
N LEU A 154 -3.56 -15.69 38.62
CA LEU A 154 -2.25 -15.65 39.28
C LEU A 154 -1.18 -16.36 38.43
N THR A 155 -1.55 -17.50 37.82
CA THR A 155 -0.71 -18.20 36.84
C THR A 155 -0.38 -17.31 35.64
N GLY A 156 -1.38 -16.63 35.06
CA GLY A 156 -1.18 -15.70 33.94
C GLY A 156 -0.25 -14.55 34.27
N LYS A 157 -0.39 -13.93 35.45
CA LYS A 157 0.51 -12.87 35.93
C LYS A 157 1.96 -13.34 36.06
N ILE A 158 2.17 -14.57 36.53
CA ILE A 158 3.52 -15.16 36.65
C ILE A 158 4.08 -15.49 35.27
N LEU A 159 3.29 -16.16 34.42
CA LEU A 159 3.74 -16.67 33.14
C LEU A 159 3.89 -15.59 32.07
N TYR A 160 3.22 -14.45 32.22
CA TYR A 160 3.31 -13.31 31.31
C TYR A 160 4.75 -12.92 30.95
N TYR A 161 5.66 -12.96 31.94
CA TYR A 161 7.06 -12.59 31.76
C TYR A 161 7.97 -13.75 31.33
N LEU A 162 7.45 -14.98 31.29
CA LEU A 162 8.24 -16.20 31.13
C LEU A 162 7.94 -16.94 29.81
N VAL A 163 6.76 -16.73 29.22
CA VAL A 163 6.32 -17.43 28.01
C VAL A 163 6.51 -16.60 26.74
N ASP A 164 6.70 -17.25 25.59
CA ASP A 164 6.88 -16.56 24.30
C ASP A 164 5.58 -15.91 23.81
N HIS A 165 4.45 -16.58 24.06
CA HIS A 165 3.15 -16.16 23.57
C HIS A 165 2.09 -16.28 24.66
N VAL A 166 1.38 -15.17 24.90
CA VAL A 166 0.21 -15.10 25.78
C VAL A 166 -1.02 -14.86 24.93
N ILE A 167 -2.01 -15.75 25.06
CA ILE A 167 -3.30 -15.65 24.35
C ILE A 167 -4.38 -15.43 25.40
N VAL A 168 -5.04 -14.28 25.34
CA VAL A 168 -6.23 -13.96 26.13
C VAL A 168 -7.46 -13.98 25.24
N ARG A 169 -8.60 -14.36 25.80
CA ARG A 169 -9.86 -14.49 25.03
C ARG A 169 -10.82 -13.31 25.21
N TRP A 170 -10.54 -12.42 26.16
CA TRP A 170 -11.43 -11.29 26.52
C TRP A 170 -10.68 -9.95 26.43
N PRO A 171 -11.23 -8.95 25.71
CA PRO A 171 -10.58 -7.65 25.51
C PRO A 171 -10.34 -6.86 26.80
N GLU A 172 -11.17 -7.07 27.82
CA GLU A 172 -11.14 -6.30 29.08
C GLU A 172 -9.98 -6.69 30.01
N SER A 173 -9.25 -7.77 29.71
CA SER A 173 -8.16 -8.29 30.56
C SER A 173 -6.75 -7.85 30.15
N THR A 174 -6.60 -7.10 29.05
CA THR A 174 -5.31 -6.58 28.59
C THR A 174 -4.98 -5.24 29.25
N ILE A 175 -4.42 -5.31 30.47
CA ILE A 175 -3.53 -4.24 30.94
C ILE A 175 -2.17 -4.47 30.27
N GLU A 176 -1.85 -3.58 29.34
CA GLU A 176 -0.53 -3.21 28.82
C GLU A 176 0.41 -4.30 28.24
N HIS A 177 0.50 -4.22 26.90
CA HIS A 177 1.68 -4.46 26.05
C HIS A 177 2.03 -5.90 25.62
N THR A 178 1.44 -6.38 24.51
CA THR A 178 2.22 -6.93 23.35
C THR A 178 1.42 -6.87 22.03
N LYS A 179 1.67 -5.81 21.26
CA LYS A 179 1.90 -5.70 19.79
C LYS A 179 1.08 -6.52 18.78
N MET A 180 -0.09 -6.01 18.42
CA MET A 180 -0.38 -5.38 17.11
C MET A 180 -1.73 -4.66 17.24
N ALA A 181 -1.79 -3.72 18.17
CA ALA A 181 -2.86 -2.73 18.19
C ALA A 181 -2.49 -1.64 17.19
N PHE A 182 -3.50 -1.14 16.49
CA PHE A 182 -3.50 0.15 15.80
C PHE A 182 -2.61 1.14 16.58
N GLU A 183 -1.56 1.68 15.95
CA GLU A 183 -0.89 2.86 16.52
C GLU A 183 -2.00 3.89 16.67
N ALA A 184 -2.29 4.30 17.90
CA ALA A 184 -3.43 5.16 18.19
C ALA A 184 -3.34 6.41 17.30
N TYR A 185 -4.23 6.48 16.29
CA TYR A 185 -4.34 7.54 15.29
C TYR A 185 -3.11 7.74 14.39
N ILE A 186 -2.90 6.83 13.43
CA ILE A 186 -1.88 6.91 12.37
C ILE A 186 -1.90 8.29 11.72
N THR A 187 -3.10 8.83 11.47
CA THR A 187 -3.31 10.14 10.85
C THR A 187 -2.94 11.30 11.78
N THR A 188 -3.43 11.30 13.02
CA THR A 188 -3.27 12.49 13.89
C THR A 188 -1.83 12.73 14.33
N GLU A 189 -0.98 11.70 14.34
CA GLU A 189 0.46 11.84 14.61
C GLU A 189 1.18 12.75 13.60
N LEU A 190 0.65 12.86 12.37
CA LEU A 190 1.25 13.67 11.31
C LEU A 190 0.70 15.12 11.28
N ILE A 191 -0.33 15.41 12.07
CA ILE A 191 -1.03 16.70 12.03
C ILE A 191 -0.38 17.67 13.01
N ASP A 192 0.07 18.80 12.49
CA ASP A 192 0.32 19.98 13.31
C ASP A 192 -0.99 20.77 13.41
N TRP A 193 -1.64 20.68 14.58
CA TRP A 193 -2.94 21.30 14.81
C TRP A 193 -2.90 22.83 14.79
N ILE A 194 -1.75 23.45 15.06
CA ILE A 194 -1.59 24.90 15.01
C ILE A 194 -1.61 25.35 13.55
N LEU A 195 -0.76 24.72 12.73
CA LEU A 195 -0.69 25.01 11.29
C LEU A 195 -2.01 24.70 10.57
N LEU A 196 -2.67 23.58 10.93
CA LEU A 196 -3.96 23.22 10.37
C LEU A 196 -5.06 24.24 10.74
N LYS A 197 -5.02 24.81 11.95
CA LYS A 197 -5.98 25.84 12.36
C LYS A 197 -5.74 27.15 11.63
N GLU A 198 -4.49 27.50 11.36
CA GLU A 198 -4.16 28.67 10.53
C GLU A 198 -4.63 28.52 9.08
N ASP A 199 -4.71 27.29 8.55
CA ASP A 199 -5.20 27.03 7.20
C ASP A 199 -6.70 27.37 7.04
N LEU A 200 -7.47 27.47 8.14
CA LEU A 200 -8.89 27.89 8.11
C LEU A 200 -9.12 29.22 7.38
N LYS A 201 -8.17 30.15 7.47
CA LYS A 201 -8.28 31.48 6.83
C LYS A 201 -8.36 31.42 5.30
N TYR A 202 -7.98 30.30 4.70
CA TYR A 202 -8.04 30.09 3.25
C TYR A 202 -9.37 29.46 2.80
N LEU A 203 -10.22 29.04 3.74
CA LEU A 203 -11.52 28.46 3.44
C LEU A 203 -12.57 29.57 3.32
N PRO A 204 -13.60 29.39 2.47
CA PRO A 204 -14.78 30.25 2.50
C PRO A 204 -15.49 30.16 3.85
N THR A 205 -16.05 31.28 4.32
CA THR A 205 -16.77 31.35 5.61
C THR A 205 -17.90 30.31 5.70
N GLU A 206 -18.56 29.99 4.58
CA GLU A 206 -19.60 28.97 4.52
C GLU A 206 -19.11 27.56 4.87
N ILE A 207 -17.83 27.23 4.65
CA ILE A 207 -17.24 25.94 5.05
C ILE A 207 -16.60 26.06 6.44
N GLU A 208 -15.87 27.15 6.69
CA GLU A 208 -15.13 27.41 7.93
C GLU A 208 -16.00 27.24 9.18
N VAL A 209 -17.21 27.83 9.18
CA VAL A 209 -18.16 27.77 10.31
C VAL A 209 -18.56 26.32 10.65
N HIS A 210 -18.47 25.39 9.69
CA HIS A 210 -18.72 23.99 9.93
C HIS A 210 -17.51 23.22 10.45
N VAL A 211 -16.32 23.48 9.93
CA VAL A 211 -15.11 22.71 10.26
C VAL A 211 -14.36 23.22 11.49
N ALA A 212 -14.37 24.53 11.76
CA ALA A 212 -13.58 25.12 12.84
C ALA A 212 -13.92 24.55 14.23
N PRO A 213 -15.20 24.39 14.64
CA PRO A 213 -15.52 23.79 15.94
C PRO A 213 -15.08 22.32 16.06
N MET A 214 -14.96 21.60 14.94
CA MET A 214 -14.52 20.21 14.94
C MET A 214 -13.04 20.10 15.24
N ILE A 215 -12.21 21.00 14.71
CA ILE A 215 -10.74 21.00 14.92
C ILE A 215 -10.42 21.09 16.41
N ASP A 216 -11.05 22.02 17.13
CA ASP A 216 -10.82 22.17 18.58
C ASP A 216 -11.22 20.92 19.37
N VAL A 217 -12.20 20.16 18.87
CA VAL A 217 -12.60 18.88 19.48
C VAL A 217 -11.61 17.79 19.13
N LEU A 218 -11.23 17.65 17.86
CA LEU A 218 -10.32 16.62 17.37
C LEU A 218 -8.91 16.78 17.94
N GLN A 219 -8.41 18.02 18.06
CA GLN A 219 -7.15 18.33 18.72
C GLN A 219 -7.15 17.82 20.17
N ARG A 220 -8.24 18.06 20.92
CA ARG A 220 -8.38 17.55 22.29
C ARG A 220 -8.47 16.03 22.35
N VAL A 221 -9.17 15.39 21.40
CA VAL A 221 -9.26 13.92 21.32
C VAL A 221 -7.88 13.33 21.08
N SER A 222 -7.11 13.88 20.14
CA SER A 222 -5.74 13.46 19.83
C SER A 222 -4.80 13.65 21.04
N MET A 223 -4.86 14.80 21.73
CA MET A 223 -3.97 15.11 22.85
C MET A 223 -4.32 14.41 24.17
N GLN A 224 -5.61 14.18 24.46
CA GLN A 224 -6.08 13.72 25.77
C GLN A 224 -6.69 12.31 25.76
N LYS A 225 -6.71 11.61 24.61
CA LYS A 225 -7.34 10.30 24.40
C LYS A 225 -8.78 10.24 24.97
N LEU A 226 -9.52 11.33 24.81
CA LEU A 226 -10.87 11.44 25.35
C LEU A 226 -11.84 10.62 24.49
N GLU A 227 -12.51 9.63 25.08
CA GLU A 227 -13.60 8.92 24.39
C GLU A 227 -14.75 9.89 24.06
N ARG A 228 -15.15 9.95 22.79
CA ARG A 228 -16.33 10.69 22.34
C ARG A 228 -17.52 9.77 22.18
N THR A 229 -18.72 10.32 22.31
CA THR A 229 -19.95 9.57 22.03
C THR A 229 -20.06 9.30 20.52
N THR A 230 -20.46 8.10 20.15
CA THR A 230 -20.76 7.71 18.76
C THR A 230 -21.68 8.72 18.06
N ASN A 231 -22.61 9.33 18.81
CA ASN A 231 -23.49 10.38 18.31
C ASN A 231 -22.75 11.64 17.81
N TRP A 232 -21.67 12.07 18.47
CA TRP A 232 -20.90 13.22 18.01
C TRP A 232 -20.14 12.89 16.72
N ILE A 233 -19.53 11.72 16.63
CA ILE A 233 -18.80 11.26 15.44
C ILE A 233 -19.74 11.21 14.24
N ASN A 234 -20.90 10.56 14.37
CA ASN A 234 -21.86 10.43 13.28
C ASN A 234 -22.37 11.80 12.80
N LYS A 235 -22.65 12.73 13.73
CA LYS A 235 -23.04 14.10 13.38
C LYS A 235 -21.92 14.87 12.67
N SER A 236 -20.68 14.70 13.11
CA SER A 236 -19.51 15.31 12.48
C SER A 236 -19.28 14.75 11.07
N LEU A 237 -19.40 13.43 10.88
CA LEU A 237 -19.30 12.77 9.57
C LEU A 237 -20.35 13.31 8.60
N ILE A 238 -21.63 13.39 9.00
CA ILE A 238 -22.70 13.95 8.16
C ILE A 238 -22.40 15.40 7.78
N ARG A 239 -21.90 16.20 8.74
CA ARG A 239 -21.57 17.61 8.51
C ARG A 239 -20.40 17.78 7.54
N ILE A 240 -19.37 16.95 7.66
CA ILE A 240 -18.23 16.94 6.73
C ILE A 240 -18.66 16.45 5.35
N GLU A 241 -19.53 15.45 5.26
CA GLU A 241 -20.06 14.98 3.98
C GLU A 241 -20.81 16.10 3.25
N ALA A 242 -21.65 16.86 3.95
CA ALA A 242 -22.33 18.01 3.34
C ALA A 242 -21.34 19.09 2.84
N CYS A 243 -20.23 19.32 3.55
CA CYS A 243 -19.17 20.22 3.08
C CYS A 243 -18.44 19.66 1.85
N LEU A 244 -18.16 18.35 1.82
CA LEU A 244 -17.58 17.66 0.67
C LEU A 244 -18.49 17.71 -0.55
N ASP A 245 -19.79 17.48 -0.39
CA ASP A 245 -20.77 17.55 -1.47
C ASP A 245 -20.86 18.97 -2.04
N ARG A 246 -20.92 19.97 -1.16
CA ARG A 246 -20.94 21.39 -1.56
C ARG A 246 -19.70 21.78 -2.34
N THR A 247 -18.52 21.41 -1.84
CA THR A 247 -17.25 21.71 -2.52
C THR A 247 -17.14 20.93 -3.83
N TRP A 248 -17.49 19.64 -3.84
CA TRP A 248 -17.50 18.81 -5.05
C TRP A 248 -18.38 19.38 -6.16
N GLN A 249 -19.59 19.85 -5.83
CA GLN A 249 -20.48 20.49 -6.80
C GLN A 249 -19.81 21.68 -7.48
N LEU A 250 -19.09 22.51 -6.70
CA LEU A 250 -18.39 23.69 -7.23
C LEU A 250 -17.16 23.32 -8.06
N LEU A 251 -16.42 22.29 -7.65
CA LEU A 251 -15.29 21.75 -8.41
C LEU A 251 -15.74 21.23 -9.80
N ASN A 252 -16.98 20.75 -9.90
CA ASN A 252 -17.55 20.16 -11.11
C ASN A 252 -18.54 21.09 -11.85
N SER A 253 -18.79 22.30 -11.36
CA SER A 253 -19.69 23.27 -11.99
C SER A 253 -18.90 24.31 -12.80
N GLY A 254 -18.30 23.89 -13.91
CA GLY A 254 -17.60 24.79 -14.85
C GLY A 254 -16.24 24.28 -15.30
N HIS A 255 -15.42 25.18 -15.85
CA HIS A 255 -14.05 24.83 -16.25
C HIS A 255 -13.14 24.77 -15.02
N TRP A 256 -12.34 23.71 -14.92
CA TRP A 256 -11.41 23.48 -13.81
C TRP A 256 -10.48 24.65 -13.50
N LYS A 257 -10.00 25.35 -14.53
CA LYS A 257 -9.12 26.52 -14.38
C LYS A 257 -9.77 27.72 -13.66
N ASP A 258 -11.10 27.78 -13.68
CA ASP A 258 -11.89 28.89 -13.11
C ASP A 258 -12.35 28.58 -11.67
N VAL A 259 -12.05 27.36 -11.18
CA VAL A 259 -12.41 26.93 -9.82
C VAL A 259 -11.57 27.71 -8.79
N PRO A 260 -12.19 28.43 -7.84
CA PRO A 260 -11.45 29.18 -6.84
C PRO A 260 -10.64 28.26 -5.93
N LEU A 261 -9.39 28.65 -5.68
CA LEU A 261 -8.45 27.86 -4.89
C LEU A 261 -8.94 27.59 -3.45
N SER A 262 -9.71 28.50 -2.86
CA SER A 262 -10.32 28.34 -1.54
C SER A 262 -11.25 27.13 -1.44
N TYR A 263 -11.99 26.78 -2.50
CA TYR A 263 -12.82 25.57 -2.53
C TYR A 263 -12.00 24.30 -2.74
N ARG A 264 -10.86 24.38 -3.44
CA ARG A 264 -9.91 23.26 -3.54
C ARG A 264 -9.25 22.96 -2.19
N TYR A 265 -8.83 24.00 -1.46
CA TYR A 265 -8.36 23.85 -0.08
C TYR A 265 -9.46 23.27 0.82
N SER A 266 -10.70 23.74 0.68
CA SER A 266 -11.84 23.22 1.43
C SER A 266 -12.06 21.72 1.21
N TYR A 267 -11.94 21.24 -0.03
CA TYR A 267 -12.08 19.82 -0.35
C TYR A 267 -10.98 18.96 0.30
N SER A 268 -9.71 19.38 0.21
CA SER A 268 -8.59 18.71 0.89
C SER A 268 -8.76 18.71 2.41
N PHE A 269 -9.18 19.85 2.97
CA PHE A 269 -9.38 20.02 4.40
C PHE A 269 -10.50 19.13 4.93
N CYS A 270 -11.65 19.12 4.26
CA CYS A 270 -12.78 18.26 4.64
C CYS A 270 -12.44 16.78 4.46
N SER A 271 -11.69 16.42 3.42
CA SER A 271 -11.20 15.05 3.22
C SER A 271 -10.31 14.58 4.36
N LEU A 272 -9.39 15.44 4.82
CA LEU A 272 -8.55 15.17 5.98
C LEU A 272 -9.38 14.97 7.26
N LEU A 273 -10.36 15.85 7.52
CA LEU A 273 -11.23 15.71 8.69
C LEU A 273 -12.08 14.43 8.64
N LYS A 274 -12.60 14.05 7.47
CA LYS A 274 -13.34 12.80 7.29
C LYS A 274 -12.46 11.59 7.60
N VAL A 275 -11.22 11.57 7.11
CA VAL A 275 -10.25 10.51 7.40
C VAL A 275 -10.01 10.36 8.90
N ILE A 276 -9.81 11.47 9.62
CA ILE A 276 -9.62 11.45 11.08
C ILE A 276 -10.87 10.89 11.78
N LEU A 277 -12.07 11.30 11.35
CA LEU A 277 -13.33 10.84 11.93
C LEU A 277 -13.56 9.34 11.69
N LEU A 278 -13.30 8.84 10.48
CA LEU A 278 -13.38 7.41 10.15
C LEU A 278 -12.40 6.58 10.99
N GLU A 279 -11.18 7.08 11.19
CA GLU A 279 -10.19 6.44 12.05
C GLU A 279 -10.64 6.38 13.52
N ILE A 280 -11.22 7.47 14.05
CA ILE A 280 -11.79 7.50 15.40
C ILE A 280 -13.00 6.56 15.52
N GLU A 281 -13.89 6.55 14.52
CA GLU A 281 -15.07 5.67 14.51
C GLU A 281 -14.67 4.20 14.55
N HIS A 282 -13.72 3.80 13.71
CA HIS A 282 -13.19 2.45 13.67
C HIS A 282 -12.56 2.04 15.01
N GLU A 283 -11.82 2.95 15.65
CA GLU A 283 -11.21 2.65 16.94
C GLU A 283 -12.23 2.43 18.06
N GLN A 284 -13.37 3.12 18.02
CA GLN A 284 -14.45 2.97 19.00
C GLN A 284 -15.34 1.73 18.77
N ASN A 285 -15.33 1.18 17.55
CA ASN A 285 -16.10 -0.02 17.23
C ASN A 285 -15.54 -1.24 17.94
N LYS A 286 -16.41 -1.94 18.68
CA LYS A 286 -16.04 -3.08 19.54
C LYS A 286 -15.87 -4.40 18.79
N GLU A 287 -16.41 -4.51 17.58
CA GLU A 287 -16.30 -5.67 16.70
C GLU A 287 -15.18 -5.42 15.66
N LYS A 288 -13.93 -5.64 16.06
CA LYS A 288 -12.76 -5.53 15.16
C LYS A 288 -12.45 -6.90 14.56
N SER A 289 -12.70 -7.07 13.28
CA SER A 289 -12.17 -8.16 12.47
C SER A 289 -11.12 -7.63 11.49
N THR A 290 -10.22 -8.48 11.01
CA THR A 290 -9.22 -8.08 10.00
C THR A 290 -9.89 -7.60 8.71
N ASP A 291 -11.02 -8.20 8.31
CA ASP A 291 -11.73 -7.79 7.10
C ASP A 291 -12.36 -6.40 7.24
N THR A 292 -12.95 -6.10 8.41
CA THR A 292 -13.49 -4.76 8.71
C THR A 292 -12.39 -3.69 8.78
N GLU A 293 -11.19 -4.04 9.26
CA GLU A 293 -10.03 -3.13 9.29
C GLU A 293 -9.54 -2.82 7.88
N ILE A 294 -9.42 -3.84 7.01
CA ILE A 294 -9.06 -3.66 5.59
C ILE A 294 -10.05 -2.74 4.89
N GLN A 295 -11.36 -2.92 5.10
CA GLN A 295 -12.41 -2.10 4.49
C GLN A 295 -12.31 -0.63 4.91
N VAL A 296 -12.13 -0.37 6.21
CA VAL A 296 -11.97 1.00 6.72
C VAL A 296 -10.69 1.65 6.16
N LEU A 297 -9.57 0.92 6.13
CA LEU A 297 -8.33 1.44 5.56
C LEU A 297 -8.49 1.78 4.07
N GLN A 298 -9.22 0.97 3.31
CA GLN A 298 -9.55 1.28 1.90
C GLN A 298 -10.37 2.55 1.78
N GLU A 299 -11.40 2.71 2.61
CA GLU A 299 -12.24 3.92 2.61
C GLU A 299 -11.43 5.17 2.96
N ILE A 300 -10.56 5.07 3.98
CA ILE A 300 -9.66 6.14 4.38
C ILE A 300 -8.69 6.52 3.25
N ILE A 301 -8.04 5.53 2.61
CA ILE A 301 -7.11 5.78 1.51
C ILE A 301 -7.85 6.39 0.30
N GLN A 302 -9.05 5.90 -0.01
CA GLN A 302 -9.86 6.47 -1.08
C GLN A 302 -10.23 7.93 -0.79
N GLN A 303 -10.62 8.25 0.45
CA GLN A 303 -10.98 9.60 0.83
C GLN A 303 -9.78 10.56 0.82
N ILE A 304 -8.61 10.13 1.31
CA ILE A 304 -7.40 10.96 1.29
C ILE A 304 -6.93 11.21 -0.16
N ASP A 305 -6.99 10.18 -1.03
CA ASP A 305 -6.62 10.33 -2.44
C ASP A 305 -7.59 11.24 -3.19
N LYS A 306 -8.90 11.19 -2.92
CA LYS A 306 -9.84 12.19 -3.44
C LYS A 306 -9.42 13.60 -3.02
N GLY A 307 -9.03 13.78 -1.75
CA GLY A 307 -8.49 15.05 -1.25
C GLY A 307 -7.23 15.54 -1.96
N ILE A 308 -6.38 14.62 -2.44
CA ILE A 308 -5.18 14.91 -3.23
C ILE A 308 -5.54 15.24 -4.68
N LEU A 309 -6.41 14.43 -5.30
CA LEU A 309 -6.76 14.51 -6.73
C LEU A 309 -7.66 15.71 -7.04
N LEU A 310 -8.68 15.96 -6.21
CA LEU A 310 -9.70 16.98 -6.46
C LEU A 310 -9.45 18.27 -5.68
N GLY A 311 -8.59 18.22 -4.66
CA GLY A 311 -8.33 19.38 -3.81
C GLY A 311 -7.09 20.18 -4.23
N ALA A 312 -6.47 20.83 -3.25
CA ALA A 312 -5.18 21.52 -3.38
C ALA A 312 -4.34 21.28 -2.12
N PRO A 313 -3.00 21.19 -2.24
CA PRO A 313 -2.12 21.03 -1.08
C PRO A 313 -2.37 22.11 -0.03
N LEU A 314 -2.50 21.72 1.24
CA LEU A 314 -2.79 22.69 2.31
C LEU A 314 -1.61 23.66 2.47
N PRO A 315 -1.83 24.99 2.51
CA PRO A 315 -0.76 25.98 2.42
C PRO A 315 0.35 25.85 3.46
N ASN A 316 0.01 25.62 4.72
CA ASN A 316 1.01 25.55 5.79
C ASN A 316 1.76 24.22 5.86
N LYS A 317 1.20 23.15 5.29
CA LYS A 317 1.86 21.84 5.20
C LYS A 317 1.46 21.10 3.91
N PRO A 318 1.98 21.51 2.74
CA PRO A 318 1.59 20.95 1.45
C PRO A 318 1.64 19.41 1.34
N PRO A 319 2.67 18.70 1.87
CA PRO A 319 2.75 17.25 1.73
C PRO A 319 1.93 16.48 2.78
N LEU A 320 1.05 17.12 3.56
CA LEU A 320 0.34 16.46 4.67
C LEU A 320 -0.52 15.27 4.19
N LEU A 321 -1.38 15.49 3.19
CA LEU A 321 -2.29 14.45 2.69
C LEU A 321 -1.51 13.28 2.06
N THR A 322 -0.47 13.57 1.28
CA THR A 322 0.37 12.54 0.65
C THR A 322 1.15 11.75 1.69
N SER A 323 1.68 12.40 2.73
CA SER A 323 2.36 11.73 3.85
C SER A 323 1.43 10.81 4.63
N ILE A 324 0.18 11.24 4.86
CA ILE A 324 -0.86 10.41 5.48
C ILE A 324 -1.17 9.21 4.60
N ALA A 325 -1.42 9.42 3.31
CA ALA A 325 -1.70 8.35 2.36
C ALA A 325 -0.57 7.31 2.29
N SER A 326 0.69 7.75 2.27
CA SER A 326 1.88 6.90 2.34
C SER A 326 1.93 6.08 3.63
N LYS A 327 1.69 6.69 4.79
CA LYS A 327 1.74 5.99 6.08
C LYS A 327 0.62 4.94 6.19
N ILE A 328 -0.58 5.27 5.73
CA ILE A 328 -1.73 4.37 5.75
C ILE A 328 -1.57 3.23 4.72
N ASN A 329 -1.06 3.51 3.51
CA ASN A 329 -0.71 2.46 2.54
C ASN A 329 0.34 1.48 3.08
N ASN A 330 1.39 1.98 3.74
CA ASN A 330 2.40 1.14 4.39
C ASN A 330 1.83 0.28 5.53
N HIS A 331 0.77 0.75 6.18
CA HIS A 331 0.04 -0.04 7.17
C HIS A 331 -0.86 -1.09 6.49
N TYR A 332 -1.65 -0.69 5.50
CA TYR A 332 -2.54 -1.53 4.71
C TYR A 332 -1.83 -2.72 4.06
N THR A 333 -0.63 -2.51 3.52
CA THR A 333 0.17 -3.57 2.88
C THR A 333 0.60 -4.70 3.82
N LYS A 334 0.52 -4.51 5.16
CA LYS A 334 0.77 -5.58 6.13
C LYS A 334 -0.36 -6.63 6.14
N PHE A 335 -1.56 -6.26 5.70
CA PHE A 335 -2.75 -7.12 5.68
C PHE A 335 -2.99 -7.77 4.32
N VAL A 336 -2.58 -7.12 3.24
CA VAL A 336 -2.86 -7.58 1.88
C VAL A 336 -1.79 -8.52 1.35
N ARG A 337 -2.23 -9.61 0.72
CA ARG A 337 -1.34 -10.61 0.10
C ARG A 337 -0.76 -10.09 -1.22
N SER A 338 0.41 -10.60 -1.57
CA SER A 338 1.03 -10.40 -2.89
C SER A 338 0.15 -10.91 -4.02
N LEU A 339 0.23 -10.27 -5.18
CA LEU A 339 -0.43 -10.74 -6.40
C LEU A 339 0.27 -12.00 -6.94
N ASN A 340 -0.49 -12.88 -7.60
CA ASN A 340 0.04 -14.14 -8.13
C ASN A 340 1.07 -13.93 -9.26
N ALA A 341 0.92 -12.87 -10.05
CA ALA A 341 1.86 -12.51 -11.10
C ALA A 341 3.06 -11.78 -10.51
N LYS A 342 4.28 -12.26 -10.80
CA LYS A 342 5.52 -11.66 -10.28
C LYS A 342 6.05 -10.51 -11.15
N LYS A 343 5.72 -10.49 -12.44
CA LYS A 343 6.31 -9.56 -13.41
C LYS A 343 5.37 -9.30 -14.56
N ILE A 344 5.40 -8.09 -15.11
CA ILE A 344 4.68 -7.74 -16.34
C ILE A 344 5.34 -8.44 -17.53
N GLU A 345 4.61 -9.34 -18.18
CA GLU A 345 5.08 -10.05 -19.37
C GLU A 345 5.09 -9.11 -20.58
N ILE A 346 6.22 -9.09 -21.29
CA ILE A 346 6.40 -8.25 -22.47
C ILE A 346 6.91 -9.14 -23.61
N ASP A 347 6.08 -9.29 -24.64
CA ASP A 347 6.46 -10.00 -25.85
C ASP A 347 7.17 -9.06 -26.83
N TYR A 348 8.50 -9.11 -26.81
CA TYR A 348 9.34 -8.30 -27.69
C TYR A 348 9.36 -8.80 -29.14
N SER A 349 8.91 -10.03 -29.42
CA SER A 349 8.99 -10.62 -30.77
C SER A 349 8.12 -9.89 -31.79
N LYS A 350 7.07 -9.21 -31.33
CA LYS A 350 6.13 -8.44 -32.17
C LYS A 350 6.56 -6.99 -32.42
N VAL A 351 7.64 -6.55 -31.79
CA VAL A 351 8.13 -5.17 -31.92
C VAL A 351 9.07 -5.09 -33.11
N SER A 352 8.54 -4.74 -34.29
CA SER A 352 9.38 -4.31 -35.41
C SER A 352 10.01 -2.96 -35.09
N GLN A 353 11.31 -2.82 -35.37
CA GLN A 353 12.03 -1.53 -35.29
C GLN A 353 12.25 -0.90 -36.68
N LEU A 354 11.74 -1.53 -37.74
CA LEU A 354 11.82 -0.99 -39.09
C LEU A 354 10.85 0.19 -39.24
N LEU A 355 11.35 1.32 -39.72
CA LEU A 355 10.54 2.49 -40.02
C LEU A 355 9.54 2.20 -41.15
N LEU A 356 8.40 2.88 -41.10
CA LEU A 356 7.50 2.91 -42.24
C LEU A 356 8.16 3.72 -43.38
N PRO A 357 8.04 3.30 -44.65
CA PRO A 357 8.82 3.86 -45.76
C PRO A 357 8.73 5.38 -45.96
N GLU A 358 7.62 5.99 -45.55
CA GLU A 358 7.32 7.42 -45.76
C GLU A 358 7.86 8.32 -44.64
N PHE A 359 8.44 7.75 -43.57
CA PHE A 359 8.85 8.48 -42.38
C PHE A 359 10.36 8.59 -42.24
N LEU A 360 10.81 9.76 -41.81
CA LEU A 360 12.21 10.03 -41.52
C LEU A 360 12.59 9.54 -40.12
N GLN A 361 13.83 9.07 -39.97
CA GLN A 361 14.35 8.64 -38.68
C GLN A 361 14.70 9.84 -37.79
N ILE A 362 14.45 9.71 -36.49
CA ILE A 362 14.91 10.65 -35.47
C ILE A 362 16.35 10.33 -35.08
N ASN A 363 17.18 11.36 -34.98
CA ASN A 363 18.58 11.24 -34.59
C ASN A 363 18.72 10.73 -33.15
N ARG A 364 19.69 9.84 -32.95
CA ARG A 364 20.00 9.22 -31.65
C ARG A 364 21.34 9.74 -31.14
N TYR A 365 21.33 10.24 -29.90
CA TYR A 365 22.49 10.76 -29.20
C TYR A 365 22.75 9.90 -27.96
N ARG A 366 24.00 9.46 -27.80
CA ARG A 366 24.42 8.65 -26.66
C ARG A 366 25.01 9.56 -25.59
N ILE A 367 24.31 9.72 -24.47
CA ILE A 367 24.69 10.59 -23.34
C ILE A 367 25.32 11.91 -23.84
N PRO A 368 24.58 12.73 -24.60
CA PRO A 368 25.11 14.01 -25.08
C PRO A 368 25.55 14.87 -23.88
N SER A 369 26.64 15.62 -24.03
CA SER A 369 27.00 16.61 -23.01
C SER A 369 25.91 17.68 -22.93
N MET A 370 25.84 18.42 -21.81
CA MET A 370 24.92 19.56 -21.68
C MET A 370 25.11 20.58 -22.82
N GLU A 371 26.35 20.83 -23.24
CA GLU A 371 26.66 21.70 -24.37
C GLU A 371 26.12 21.16 -25.71
N SER A 372 26.36 19.88 -26.00
CA SER A 372 25.86 19.25 -27.24
C SER A 372 24.33 19.19 -27.25
N PHE A 373 23.70 18.86 -26.12
CA PHE A 373 22.24 18.91 -26.01
C PHE A 373 21.72 20.32 -26.25
N TYR A 374 22.34 21.33 -25.63
CA TYR A 374 21.92 22.71 -25.79
C TYR A 374 22.03 23.19 -27.26
N LYS A 375 23.21 23.03 -27.85
CA LYS A 375 23.55 23.58 -29.17
C LYS A 375 22.90 22.82 -30.32
N ASP A 376 22.87 21.50 -30.26
CA ASP A 376 22.50 20.65 -31.39
C ASP A 376 21.05 20.18 -31.34
N ILE A 377 20.40 20.25 -30.16
CA ILE A 377 19.05 19.70 -29.92
C ILE A 377 18.08 20.77 -29.40
N PHE A 378 18.40 21.39 -28.26
CA PHE A 378 17.49 22.29 -27.55
C PHE A 378 17.28 23.63 -28.28
N ILE A 379 18.36 24.33 -28.63
CA ILE A 379 18.31 25.62 -29.34
C ILE A 379 17.71 25.49 -30.75
N PRO A 380 18.07 24.50 -31.56
CA PRO A 380 17.45 24.30 -32.87
C PRO A 380 16.00 23.80 -32.79
N LYS A 381 15.52 23.40 -31.61
CA LYS A 381 14.18 22.84 -31.36
C LYS A 381 13.89 21.64 -32.28
N VAL A 382 14.83 20.69 -32.29
CA VAL A 382 14.71 19.44 -33.07
C VAL A 382 14.50 18.23 -32.17
N PRO A 383 13.61 17.27 -32.53
CA PRO A 383 13.43 16.05 -31.77
C PRO A 383 14.70 15.20 -31.77
N ALA A 384 14.97 14.56 -30.64
CA ALA A 384 16.15 13.73 -30.47
C ALA A 384 15.88 12.59 -29.49
N ILE A 385 16.46 11.43 -29.76
CA ILE A 385 16.46 10.30 -28.82
C ILE A 385 17.78 10.32 -28.05
N ILE A 386 17.69 10.39 -26.73
CA ILE A 386 18.81 10.29 -25.82
C ILE A 386 18.88 8.87 -25.28
N THR A 387 20.05 8.25 -25.42
CA THR A 387 20.31 6.87 -25.00
C THR A 387 21.32 6.83 -23.85
N ASP A 388 21.27 5.76 -23.05
CA ASP A 388 22.18 5.45 -21.94
C ASP A 388 22.17 6.42 -20.74
N SER A 389 21.41 7.52 -20.77
CA SER A 389 21.35 8.49 -19.67
C SER A 389 20.46 8.08 -18.49
N MET A 390 19.55 7.11 -18.66
CA MET A 390 18.62 6.66 -17.59
C MET A 390 19.13 5.47 -16.77
N LYS A 391 20.33 4.93 -17.04
CA LYS A 391 20.81 3.66 -16.44
C LYS A 391 20.81 3.61 -14.91
N HIS A 392 20.84 4.77 -14.25
CA HIS A 392 20.89 4.92 -12.81
C HIS A 392 19.49 4.93 -12.15
N TRP A 393 18.40 4.96 -12.93
CA TRP A 393 17.04 4.95 -12.38
C TRP A 393 16.68 3.56 -11.85
N ASN A 394 16.27 3.50 -10.58
CA ASN A 394 15.77 2.26 -9.98
C ASN A 394 14.49 1.77 -10.67
N ALA A 395 13.70 2.69 -11.24
CA ALA A 395 12.46 2.38 -11.96
C ALA A 395 12.66 1.34 -13.08
N LEU A 396 13.80 1.36 -13.78
CA LEU A 396 14.13 0.41 -14.85
C LEU A 396 14.18 -1.05 -14.37
N HIS A 397 14.42 -1.25 -13.07
CA HIS A 397 14.55 -2.57 -12.46
C HIS A 397 13.33 -2.95 -11.61
N LEU A 398 12.69 -1.96 -10.98
CA LEU A 398 11.62 -2.18 -10.00
C LEU A 398 10.23 -2.18 -10.62
N TRP A 399 9.94 -1.35 -11.62
CA TRP A 399 8.55 -1.11 -12.05
C TRP A 399 7.96 -2.21 -12.92
N GLN A 400 8.77 -3.13 -13.44
CA GLN A 400 8.25 -4.33 -14.10
C GLN A 400 7.76 -5.38 -13.09
N ASP A 401 8.16 -5.27 -11.81
CA ASP A 401 7.67 -6.12 -10.73
C ASP A 401 6.28 -5.63 -10.26
N ILE A 402 5.27 -6.45 -10.51
CA ILE A 402 3.87 -6.16 -10.18
C ILE A 402 3.69 -6.07 -8.66
N ASN A 403 4.39 -6.90 -7.88
CA ASN A 403 4.29 -6.87 -6.43
C ASN A 403 4.95 -5.64 -5.84
N TYR A 404 6.02 -5.13 -6.47
CA TYR A 404 6.60 -3.85 -6.09
C TYR A 404 5.58 -2.72 -6.30
N LEU A 405 5.04 -2.58 -7.51
CA LEU A 405 4.04 -1.54 -7.81
C LEU A 405 2.81 -1.66 -6.92
N ASN A 406 2.29 -2.88 -6.73
CA ASN A 406 1.11 -3.10 -5.90
C ASN A 406 1.37 -2.81 -4.42
N LYS A 407 2.58 -3.06 -3.91
CA LYS A 407 2.95 -2.69 -2.54
C LYS A 407 3.02 -1.17 -2.37
N ILE A 408 3.62 -0.47 -3.32
CA ILE A 408 3.84 0.97 -3.19
C ILE A 408 2.57 1.78 -3.47
N ALA A 409 1.80 1.37 -4.48
CA ALA A 409 0.68 2.15 -5.00
C ALA A 409 -0.67 1.42 -4.97
N GLY A 410 -0.72 0.12 -4.64
CA GLY A 410 -1.88 -0.73 -4.94
C GLY A 410 -3.22 -0.24 -4.38
N SER A 411 -3.27 0.28 -3.16
CA SER A 411 -4.51 0.81 -2.59
C SER A 411 -4.82 2.25 -2.99
N ARG A 412 -3.88 2.92 -3.68
CA ARG A 412 -4.03 4.31 -4.08
C ARG A 412 -5.07 4.43 -5.20
N THR A 413 -5.92 5.44 -5.12
CA THR A 413 -6.92 5.73 -6.15
C THR A 413 -6.25 6.53 -7.28
N VAL A 414 -6.40 6.09 -8.52
CA VAL A 414 -5.80 6.73 -9.70
C VAL A 414 -6.85 6.95 -10.79
N PRO A 415 -6.74 8.06 -11.54
CA PRO A 415 -7.56 8.27 -12.72
C PRO A 415 -7.08 7.38 -13.87
N ILE A 416 -8.03 6.79 -14.57
CA ILE A 416 -7.79 6.08 -15.83
C ILE A 416 -8.74 6.58 -16.91
N GLU A 417 -8.25 6.60 -18.13
CA GLU A 417 -9.06 6.75 -19.33
C GLU A 417 -9.51 5.37 -19.79
N ILE A 418 -10.80 5.22 -20.10
CA ILE A 418 -11.40 4.00 -20.64
C ILE A 418 -11.94 4.33 -22.02
N GLY A 419 -11.57 3.52 -23.02
CA GLY A 419 -12.04 3.68 -24.39
C GLY A 419 -10.89 3.59 -25.38
N SER A 420 -11.18 3.90 -26.64
CA SER A 420 -10.20 3.80 -27.71
C SER A 420 -9.24 5.00 -27.73
N ARG A 421 -9.77 6.23 -27.75
CA ARG A 421 -9.05 7.52 -27.78
C ARG A 421 -9.92 8.63 -27.20
N TYR A 422 -9.33 9.69 -26.63
CA TYR A 422 -10.08 10.83 -26.08
C TYR A 422 -10.86 11.66 -27.10
N THR A 423 -10.66 11.42 -28.40
CA THR A 423 -11.42 12.05 -29.49
C THR A 423 -12.70 11.30 -29.87
N GLU A 424 -12.94 10.12 -29.29
CA GLU A 424 -14.06 9.24 -29.64
C GLU A 424 -15.19 9.29 -28.60
N GLU A 425 -16.42 9.01 -29.02
CA GLU A 425 -17.60 9.04 -28.14
C GLU A 425 -17.58 7.92 -27.06
N ASP A 426 -16.78 6.88 -27.26
CA ASP A 426 -16.66 5.76 -26.31
C ASP A 426 -15.70 6.04 -25.15
N TRP A 427 -15.10 7.24 -25.11
CA TRP A 427 -14.15 7.65 -24.08
C TRP A 427 -14.83 8.13 -22.79
N SER A 428 -14.33 7.67 -21.66
CA SER A 428 -14.71 8.14 -20.33
C SER A 428 -13.52 8.11 -19.38
N GLN A 429 -13.62 8.83 -18.27
CA GLN A 429 -12.67 8.71 -17.15
C GLN A 429 -13.31 7.97 -15.98
N ASP A 430 -12.49 7.18 -15.28
CA ASP A 430 -12.89 6.48 -14.08
C ASP A 430 -11.81 6.60 -12.99
N LEU A 431 -12.22 6.47 -11.73
CA LEU A 431 -11.35 6.47 -10.56
C LEU A 431 -11.36 5.08 -9.94
N ILE A 432 -10.28 4.33 -10.16
CA ILE A 432 -10.12 2.98 -9.64
C ILE A 432 -8.88 2.88 -8.76
N THR A 433 -8.74 1.78 -8.01
CA THR A 433 -7.49 1.52 -7.28
C THR A 433 -6.37 1.12 -8.26
N PHE A 434 -5.12 1.45 -7.95
CA PHE A 434 -3.98 1.05 -8.76
C PHE A 434 -3.86 -0.49 -8.85
N SER A 435 -4.20 -1.20 -7.77
CA SER A 435 -4.27 -2.67 -7.74
C SER A 435 -5.31 -3.19 -8.72
N GLU A 436 -6.50 -2.58 -8.75
CA GLU A 436 -7.53 -2.94 -9.71
C GLU A 436 -7.05 -2.68 -11.14
N PHE A 437 -6.47 -1.51 -11.41
CA PHE A 437 -5.88 -1.17 -12.71
C PHE A 437 -4.88 -2.23 -13.19
N LEU A 438 -3.93 -2.62 -12.33
CA LEU A 438 -2.96 -3.68 -12.61
C LEU A 438 -3.66 -4.99 -12.97
N GLN A 439 -4.67 -5.39 -12.20
CA GLN A 439 -5.35 -6.66 -12.38
C GLN A 439 -6.26 -6.70 -13.62
N SER A 440 -7.02 -5.63 -13.88
CA SER A 440 -8.06 -5.59 -14.91
C SER A 440 -7.55 -5.17 -16.28
N HIS A 441 -6.52 -4.31 -16.35
CA HIS A 441 -6.05 -3.75 -17.63
C HIS A 441 -4.63 -4.18 -18.00
N ILE A 442 -3.77 -4.53 -17.03
CA ILE A 442 -2.38 -4.91 -17.32
C ILE A 442 -2.18 -6.43 -17.33
N ILE A 443 -2.67 -7.12 -16.29
CA ILE A 443 -2.51 -8.58 -16.14
C ILE A 443 -3.56 -9.33 -16.95
N LYS A 444 -4.84 -8.96 -16.79
CA LYS A 444 -5.92 -9.53 -17.59
C LYS A 444 -6.07 -8.69 -18.86
N ASN A 445 -6.10 -9.36 -20.00
CA ASN A 445 -6.38 -8.70 -21.27
C ASN A 445 -7.89 -8.50 -21.39
N THR A 446 -8.39 -7.35 -20.92
CA THR A 446 -9.80 -6.97 -21.05
C THR A 446 -10.07 -6.32 -22.41
N PRO A 447 -11.30 -6.43 -22.96
CA PRO A 447 -11.62 -5.86 -24.26
C PRO A 447 -11.62 -4.32 -24.27
N LYS A 448 -11.83 -3.68 -23.10
CA LYS A 448 -11.74 -2.23 -22.94
C LYS A 448 -10.35 -1.85 -22.45
N VAL A 449 -9.64 -1.07 -23.24
CA VAL A 449 -8.32 -0.53 -22.89
C VAL A 449 -8.48 0.52 -21.81
N GLY A 450 -7.78 0.33 -20.69
CA GLY A 450 -7.65 1.31 -19.61
C GLY A 450 -6.26 1.93 -19.66
N TYR A 451 -6.16 3.26 -19.62
CA TYR A 451 -4.90 3.98 -19.70
C TYR A 451 -4.77 4.99 -18.56
N LEU A 452 -3.78 4.80 -17.68
CA LEU A 452 -3.36 5.82 -16.73
C LEU A 452 -2.50 6.83 -17.49
N ALA A 453 -3.15 7.88 -18.00
CA ALA A 453 -2.55 8.88 -18.87
C ALA A 453 -2.44 10.23 -18.15
N GLN A 454 -1.36 10.98 -18.45
CA GLN A 454 -1.18 12.37 -18.05
C GLN A 454 -1.44 12.65 -16.55
N HIS A 455 -1.04 11.74 -15.67
CA HIS A 455 -1.30 11.87 -14.24
C HIS A 455 -0.01 12.22 -13.49
N GLN A 456 -0.08 13.20 -12.58
CA GLN A 456 1.01 13.58 -11.67
C GLN A 456 1.19 12.55 -10.53
N LEU A 457 1.35 11.29 -10.90
CA LEU A 457 1.39 10.14 -10.01
C LEU A 457 2.51 10.26 -8.95
N PHE A 458 3.62 10.90 -9.30
CA PHE A 458 4.80 11.01 -8.45
C PHE A 458 4.64 12.03 -7.32
N ASP A 459 3.73 13.00 -7.48
CA ASP A 459 3.37 13.91 -6.40
C ASP A 459 2.33 13.28 -5.48
N GLN A 460 1.42 12.47 -6.04
CA GLN A 460 0.50 11.66 -5.26
C GLN A 460 1.22 10.55 -4.47
N ILE A 461 2.22 9.89 -5.07
CA ILE A 461 2.93 8.72 -4.54
C ILE A 461 4.45 9.02 -4.53
N PRO A 462 4.96 9.74 -3.52
CA PRO A 462 6.37 10.13 -3.42
C PRO A 462 7.35 8.95 -3.44
N GLU A 463 6.92 7.77 -2.99
CA GLU A 463 7.74 6.56 -3.02
C GLU A 463 8.13 6.15 -4.44
N LEU A 464 7.25 6.34 -5.43
CA LEU A 464 7.60 6.10 -6.84
C LEU A 464 8.53 7.19 -7.38
N LYS A 465 8.41 8.43 -6.88
CA LYS A 465 9.30 9.54 -7.25
C LYS A 465 10.76 9.25 -6.88
N ASN A 466 10.99 8.50 -5.80
CA ASN A 466 12.33 8.08 -5.37
C ASN A 466 13.04 7.12 -6.35
N ASP A 467 12.30 6.53 -7.30
CA ASP A 467 12.84 5.59 -8.28
C ASP A 467 13.35 6.26 -9.57
N ILE A 468 13.08 7.56 -9.73
CA ILE A 468 13.41 8.36 -10.91
C ILE A 468 14.19 9.62 -10.50
N VAL A 469 14.83 10.25 -11.47
CA VAL A 469 15.57 11.51 -11.29
C VAL A 469 15.19 12.45 -12.43
N VAL A 470 14.92 13.72 -12.12
CA VAL A 470 14.69 14.73 -13.16
C VAL A 470 15.96 14.84 -14.02
N PRO A 471 15.89 14.63 -15.35
CA PRO A 471 17.08 14.73 -16.20
C PRO A 471 17.69 16.13 -16.15
N ASP A 472 19.03 16.22 -16.05
CA ASP A 472 19.74 17.51 -15.99
C ASP A 472 19.43 18.42 -17.18
N TYR A 473 19.10 17.84 -18.34
CA TYR A 473 18.69 18.58 -19.54
C TYR A 473 17.45 19.48 -19.32
N CYS A 474 16.61 19.18 -18.32
CA CYS A 474 15.48 20.02 -17.93
C CYS A 474 15.90 21.31 -17.23
N SER A 475 17.20 21.53 -16.97
CA SER A 475 17.70 22.80 -16.42
C SER A 475 17.76 23.92 -17.46
N PHE A 476 17.66 23.59 -18.75
CA PHE A 476 17.56 24.59 -19.80
C PHE A 476 16.16 25.16 -19.87
N SER A 477 16.02 26.48 -20.04
CA SER A 477 14.75 27.18 -20.05
C SER A 477 14.66 28.09 -21.27
N ASP A 478 13.47 28.21 -21.86
CA ASP A 478 13.13 29.23 -22.86
C ASP A 478 12.76 30.58 -22.22
N LYS A 479 12.64 30.62 -20.88
CA LYS A 479 12.33 31.81 -20.07
C LYS A 479 13.52 32.34 -19.29
N GLU A 480 13.43 33.60 -18.86
CA GLU A 480 14.38 34.22 -17.93
C GLU A 480 14.37 33.52 -16.56
N ASP A 481 15.52 33.53 -15.87
CA ASP A 481 15.76 32.77 -14.62
C ASP A 481 14.70 33.01 -13.52
N SER A 482 14.08 34.19 -13.47
CA SER A 482 13.06 34.54 -12.48
C SER A 482 11.69 33.86 -12.67
N GLU A 483 11.47 33.17 -13.80
CA GLU A 483 10.20 32.53 -14.14
C GLU A 483 10.31 30.99 -14.28
N VAL A 484 11.44 30.40 -13.88
CA VAL A 484 11.68 28.96 -14.04
C VAL A 484 10.94 28.19 -12.96
N GLU A 485 9.91 27.47 -13.38
CA GLU A 485 9.18 26.51 -12.55
C GLU A 485 9.83 25.11 -12.64
N PRO A 486 9.71 24.28 -11.59
CA PRO A 486 10.13 22.88 -11.67
C PRO A 486 9.32 22.14 -12.76
N PRO A 487 9.91 21.13 -13.43
CA PRO A 487 9.19 20.38 -14.46
C PRO A 487 7.96 19.66 -13.91
N ASP A 488 6.86 19.68 -14.66
CA ASP A 488 5.71 18.82 -14.38
C ASP A 488 6.08 17.38 -14.72
N ILE A 489 5.84 16.44 -13.79
CA ILE A 489 6.22 15.03 -13.96
C ILE A 489 4.96 14.18 -14.08
N ASN A 490 4.69 13.66 -15.28
CA ASN A 490 3.50 12.85 -15.55
C ASN A 490 3.85 11.38 -15.81
N ALA A 491 3.01 10.49 -15.31
CA ALA A 491 3.06 9.06 -15.57
C ALA A 491 2.14 8.69 -16.74
N TRP A 492 2.61 7.73 -17.54
CA TRP A 492 1.89 7.15 -18.66
C TRP A 492 1.99 5.63 -18.57
N PHE A 493 0.97 4.96 -18.05
CA PHE A 493 0.99 3.52 -17.82
C PHE A 493 -0.25 2.85 -18.40
N GLY A 494 -0.05 1.86 -19.28
CA GLY A 494 -1.15 1.12 -19.90
C GLY A 494 -0.71 -0.17 -20.59
N PRO A 495 -1.67 -0.98 -21.04
CA PRO A 495 -1.41 -2.18 -21.82
C PRO A 495 -0.93 -1.83 -23.24
N ALA A 496 -0.62 -2.86 -24.03
CA ALA A 496 -0.41 -2.69 -25.46
C ALA A 496 -1.70 -2.15 -26.12
N GLY A 497 -1.54 -1.26 -27.09
CA GLY A 497 -2.64 -0.69 -27.86
C GLY A 497 -3.19 0.64 -27.34
N THR A 498 -2.69 1.18 -26.22
CA THR A 498 -3.04 2.56 -25.83
C THR A 498 -2.55 3.54 -26.89
N VAL A 499 -3.39 4.55 -27.18
CA VAL A 499 -3.11 5.57 -28.19
C VAL A 499 -3.33 6.95 -27.59
N SER A 500 -2.33 7.81 -27.74
CA SER A 500 -2.48 9.26 -27.67
C SER A 500 -2.58 9.78 -29.11
N PRO A 501 -3.76 10.26 -29.56
CA PRO A 501 -3.96 10.92 -30.85
C PRO A 501 -2.90 11.95 -31.20
N LEU A 502 -2.82 12.32 -32.48
CA LEU A 502 -1.86 13.31 -32.93
C LEU A 502 -2.19 14.68 -32.34
N HIS A 503 -1.33 15.21 -31.47
CA HIS A 503 -1.53 16.49 -30.80
C HIS A 503 -0.19 17.19 -30.56
N PHE A 504 -0.21 18.46 -30.16
CA PHE A 504 0.99 19.17 -29.70
C PHE A 504 0.82 19.75 -28.30
N ASP A 505 1.96 19.88 -27.61
CA ASP A 505 2.08 20.53 -26.31
C ASP A 505 2.88 21.83 -26.43
N ILE A 506 2.64 22.77 -25.52
CA ILE A 506 3.29 24.09 -25.52
C ILE A 506 4.65 24.05 -24.78
N LYS A 507 4.83 23.12 -23.84
CA LYS A 507 6.07 22.96 -23.06
C LYS A 507 7.08 22.07 -23.79
N ASN A 508 8.37 22.23 -23.46
CA ASN A 508 9.38 21.23 -23.78
C ASN A 508 9.04 19.92 -23.06
N ASN A 509 9.27 18.77 -23.70
CA ASN A 509 8.94 17.48 -23.12
C ASN A 509 10.07 16.45 -23.29
N LEU A 510 10.45 15.78 -22.21
CA LEU A 510 11.29 14.58 -22.22
C LEU A 510 10.45 13.36 -21.86
N LEU A 511 10.04 12.61 -22.87
CA LEU A 511 9.33 11.35 -22.70
C LEU A 511 10.33 10.22 -22.46
N CYS A 512 10.43 9.77 -21.23
CA CYS A 512 11.37 8.75 -20.76
C CYS A 512 10.68 7.39 -20.66
N GLN A 513 11.17 6.39 -21.39
CA GLN A 513 10.57 5.06 -21.43
C GLN A 513 11.18 4.15 -20.36
N VAL A 514 10.39 3.72 -19.37
CA VAL A 514 10.89 2.87 -18.27
C VAL A 514 10.86 1.39 -18.67
N PHE A 515 9.72 0.90 -19.14
CA PHE A 515 9.61 -0.44 -19.74
C PHE A 515 8.60 -0.46 -20.88
N GLY A 516 8.71 -1.46 -21.74
CA GLY A 516 7.88 -1.59 -22.93
C GLY A 516 8.34 -0.70 -24.08
N TYR A 517 7.60 -0.75 -25.19
CA TYR A 517 7.92 -0.02 -26.42
C TYR A 517 6.75 0.85 -26.87
N LYS A 518 7.07 2.06 -27.30
CA LYS A 518 6.14 2.99 -27.94
C LYS A 518 6.58 3.30 -29.36
N ARG A 519 5.64 3.33 -30.31
CA ARG A 519 5.84 3.94 -31.63
C ARG A 519 5.36 5.36 -31.58
N ILE A 520 6.17 6.27 -32.10
CA ILE A 520 5.91 7.71 -32.06
C ILE A 520 6.07 8.27 -33.46
N PHE A 521 5.05 8.98 -33.94
CA PHE A 521 5.14 9.86 -35.11
C PHE A 521 5.31 11.29 -34.65
N LEU A 522 6.08 12.07 -35.37
CA LEU A 522 6.39 13.47 -35.08
C LEU A 522 6.28 14.31 -36.35
N TYR A 523 5.67 15.48 -36.25
CA TYR A 523 5.61 16.48 -37.32
C TYR A 523 5.96 17.84 -36.76
N ASP A 524 6.70 18.62 -37.55
CA ASP A 524 7.11 19.96 -37.18
C ASP A 524 5.88 20.90 -37.12
N SER A 525 5.96 21.94 -36.28
CA SER A 525 4.87 22.93 -36.17
C SER A 525 4.53 23.63 -37.49
N SER A 526 5.48 23.74 -38.43
CA SER A 526 5.25 24.27 -39.78
C SER A 526 4.29 23.41 -40.62
N ASP A 527 4.10 22.13 -40.27
CA ASP A 527 3.16 21.23 -40.94
C ASP A 527 1.72 21.33 -40.41
N SER A 528 1.45 22.15 -39.38
CA SER A 528 0.12 22.24 -38.74
C SER A 528 -1.04 22.41 -39.73
N ILE A 529 -0.84 23.18 -40.81
CA ILE A 529 -1.86 23.41 -41.85
C ILE A 529 -2.26 22.13 -42.59
N ASN A 530 -1.35 21.16 -42.69
CA ASN A 530 -1.54 19.87 -43.35
C ASN A 530 -2.12 18.80 -42.42
N LEU A 531 -2.23 19.07 -41.10
CA LEU A 531 -2.64 18.10 -40.09
C LEU A 531 -4.12 18.21 -39.68
N TYR A 532 -4.83 19.23 -40.16
CA TYR A 532 -6.26 19.43 -39.90
C TYR A 532 -6.62 19.40 -38.40
N PRO A 533 -6.13 20.36 -37.59
CA PRO A 533 -6.57 20.52 -36.20
C PRO A 533 -8.10 20.61 -36.07
N TYR A 534 -8.65 20.29 -34.90
CA TYR A 534 -10.05 20.61 -34.62
C TYR A 534 -10.23 22.12 -34.44
N ASP A 535 -11.34 22.68 -34.94
CA ASP A 535 -11.64 24.11 -34.82
C ASP A 535 -12.21 24.53 -33.44
N THR A 536 -12.31 23.58 -32.49
CA THR A 536 -12.89 23.84 -31.17
C THR A 536 -11.83 24.33 -30.18
N LYS A 537 -12.22 25.24 -29.26
CA LYS A 537 -11.29 25.79 -28.24
C LYS A 537 -10.60 24.75 -27.36
N LEU A 538 -11.19 23.56 -27.19
CA LEU A 538 -10.64 22.51 -26.33
C LEU A 538 -9.71 21.54 -27.08
N LEU A 539 -9.87 21.39 -28.40
CA LEU A 539 -9.14 20.39 -29.20
C LEU A 539 -8.29 21.02 -30.31
N TYR A 540 -8.08 22.34 -30.30
CA TYR A 540 -7.28 23.05 -31.30
C TYR A 540 -5.85 22.52 -31.44
N ASN A 541 -5.32 21.92 -30.38
CA ASN A 541 -4.00 21.30 -30.36
C ASN A 541 -4.03 19.81 -30.73
N THR A 542 -5.18 19.26 -31.13
CA THR A 542 -5.35 17.87 -31.56
C THR A 542 -5.75 17.83 -33.03
N ALA A 543 -5.14 16.93 -33.79
CA ALA A 543 -5.37 16.74 -35.21
C ALA A 543 -6.51 15.74 -35.45
N GLN A 544 -7.28 15.96 -36.52
CA GLN A 544 -8.34 15.06 -36.96
C GLN A 544 -7.80 13.84 -37.71
N VAL A 545 -6.59 13.94 -38.28
CA VAL A 545 -5.96 12.87 -39.05
C VAL A 545 -5.37 11.79 -38.14
N ASP A 546 -5.51 10.52 -38.56
CA ASP A 546 -4.79 9.40 -37.97
C ASP A 546 -3.58 9.04 -38.84
N PRO A 547 -2.33 9.25 -38.38
CA PRO A 547 -1.13 8.93 -39.16
C PRO A 547 -0.97 7.43 -39.46
N LEU A 548 -1.66 6.52 -38.73
CA LEU A 548 -1.64 5.09 -39.00
C LEU A 548 -2.62 4.65 -40.09
N LYS A 549 -3.73 5.37 -40.21
CA LYS A 549 -4.82 5.08 -41.15
C LYS A 549 -5.35 6.37 -41.76
N PRO A 550 -4.52 7.11 -42.52
CA PRO A 550 -4.91 8.40 -43.05
C PRO A 550 -6.02 8.26 -44.09
N ASP A 551 -7.10 9.03 -43.92
CA ASP A 551 -8.13 9.20 -44.94
C ASP A 551 -7.75 10.38 -45.85
N TYR A 552 -7.05 10.09 -46.93
CA TYR A 552 -6.63 11.10 -47.90
C TYR A 552 -7.76 11.64 -48.78
N ILE A 553 -8.95 11.04 -48.73
CA ILE A 553 -10.13 11.61 -49.41
C ILE A 553 -10.66 12.77 -48.57
N LYS A 554 -10.76 12.56 -47.26
CA LYS A 554 -11.21 13.58 -46.31
C LYS A 554 -10.14 14.63 -46.01
N TRP A 555 -8.87 14.24 -45.91
CA TRP A 555 -7.73 15.08 -45.52
C TRP A 555 -6.58 15.00 -46.53
N PRO A 556 -6.78 15.51 -47.76
CA PRO A 556 -5.83 15.32 -48.86
C PRO A 556 -4.46 15.96 -48.64
N ASP A 557 -4.38 17.10 -47.93
CA ASP A 557 -3.11 17.83 -47.72
C ASP A 557 -2.18 17.13 -46.73
N PHE A 558 -2.66 16.13 -46.00
CA PHE A 558 -1.82 15.33 -45.10
C PHE A 558 -0.66 14.63 -45.84
N LYS A 559 -0.81 14.36 -47.16
CA LYS A 559 0.28 13.85 -48.01
C LYS A 559 1.47 14.80 -48.14
N LYS A 560 1.28 16.09 -47.88
CA LYS A 560 2.31 17.12 -47.94
C LYS A 560 3.11 17.20 -46.64
N ALA A 561 2.57 16.66 -45.54
CA ALA A 561 3.21 16.72 -44.23
C ALA A 561 4.46 15.85 -44.17
N LYS A 562 5.53 16.36 -43.57
CA LYS A 562 6.80 15.66 -43.44
C LYS A 562 6.87 14.94 -42.08
N GLY A 563 6.57 13.64 -42.10
CA GLY A 563 6.57 12.82 -40.90
C GLY A 563 7.95 12.31 -40.49
N PHE A 564 8.22 12.34 -39.20
CA PHE A 564 9.30 11.63 -38.52
C PHE A 564 8.72 10.49 -37.70
N MET A 565 9.50 9.43 -37.50
CA MET A 565 9.07 8.28 -36.72
C MET A 565 10.22 7.71 -35.88
N CYS A 566 9.86 7.21 -34.71
CA CYS A 566 10.75 6.36 -33.94
C CYS A 566 10.02 5.27 -33.16
N TYR A 567 10.80 4.29 -32.75
CA TYR A 567 10.45 3.37 -31.67
C TYR A 567 11.27 3.78 -30.45
N LEU A 568 10.57 4.06 -29.35
CA LEU A 568 11.17 4.40 -28.08
C LEU A 568 11.16 3.16 -27.18
N GLY A 569 12.34 2.69 -26.81
CA GLY A 569 12.54 1.49 -26.00
C GLY A 569 12.97 1.79 -24.56
N PRO A 570 13.01 0.76 -23.68
CA PRO A 570 13.38 0.93 -22.28
C PRO A 570 14.75 1.60 -22.07
N GLY A 571 14.80 2.61 -21.22
CA GLY A 571 16.02 3.39 -20.90
C GLY A 571 16.34 4.51 -21.89
N GLU A 572 15.47 4.74 -22.89
CA GLU A 572 15.60 5.84 -23.85
C GLU A 572 14.68 7.01 -23.48
N MET A 573 15.13 8.23 -23.80
CA MET A 573 14.33 9.45 -23.68
C MET A 573 14.12 10.07 -25.05
N LEU A 574 12.91 10.51 -25.35
CA LEU A 574 12.61 11.32 -26.52
C LEU A 574 12.41 12.77 -26.09
N TYR A 575 13.26 13.65 -26.59
CA TYR A 575 13.00 15.09 -26.52
C TYR A 575 11.99 15.48 -27.61
N ILE A 576 10.88 16.06 -27.18
CA ILE A 576 9.82 16.62 -28.01
C ILE A 576 9.83 18.13 -27.76
N PRO A 577 10.24 18.94 -28.75
CA PRO A 577 10.24 20.38 -28.61
C PRO A 577 8.81 20.95 -28.55
N PRO A 578 8.62 22.18 -28.00
CA PRO A 578 7.36 22.90 -28.02
C PRO A 578 6.70 22.91 -29.41
N ASN A 579 5.38 22.73 -29.43
CA ASN A 579 4.53 22.75 -30.61
C ASN A 579 4.80 21.66 -31.67
N TRP A 580 5.67 20.69 -31.37
CA TRP A 580 5.80 19.50 -32.22
C TRP A 580 4.59 18.59 -32.05
N TRP A 581 3.96 18.27 -33.17
CA TRP A 581 2.87 17.33 -33.23
C TRP A 581 3.40 15.92 -33.01
N HIS A 582 2.80 15.17 -32.11
CA HIS A 582 3.22 13.81 -31.80
C HIS A 582 2.02 12.88 -31.60
N HIS A 583 2.13 11.68 -32.16
CA HIS A 583 1.16 10.61 -32.00
C HIS A 583 1.86 9.40 -31.40
N VAL A 584 1.33 8.85 -30.30
CA VAL A 584 2.01 7.82 -29.51
C VAL A 584 1.15 6.57 -29.44
N THR A 585 1.72 5.41 -29.75
CA THR A 585 1.07 4.11 -29.59
C THR A 585 1.93 3.17 -28.76
N ALA A 586 1.39 2.61 -27.68
CA ALA A 586 2.05 1.53 -26.95
C ALA A 586 1.98 0.22 -27.76
N LEU A 587 3.13 -0.37 -28.07
CA LEU A 587 3.24 -1.64 -28.80
C LEU A 587 3.22 -2.85 -27.87
N THR A 588 3.58 -2.62 -26.61
CA THR A 588 3.58 -3.59 -25.52
C THR A 588 2.96 -2.93 -24.29
N PRO A 589 2.66 -3.65 -23.19
CA PRO A 589 2.48 -3.00 -21.89
C PRO A 589 3.65 -2.06 -21.63
N SER A 590 3.35 -0.81 -21.27
CA SER A 590 4.35 0.26 -21.28
C SER A 590 4.12 1.24 -20.13
N PHE A 591 5.23 1.66 -19.51
CA PHE A 591 5.25 2.74 -18.52
C PHE A 591 6.30 3.76 -18.94
N SER A 592 5.87 4.99 -19.17
CA SER A 592 6.73 6.15 -19.47
C SER A 592 6.55 7.24 -18.42
N VAL A 593 7.57 8.07 -18.27
CA VAL A 593 7.57 9.29 -17.45
C VAL A 593 7.84 10.47 -18.37
N SER A 594 7.01 11.49 -18.37
CA SER A 594 7.29 12.73 -19.10
C SER A 594 7.66 13.85 -18.14
N PHE A 595 8.68 14.63 -18.49
CA PHE A 595 9.02 15.88 -17.82
C PHE A 595 8.66 17.04 -18.73
N TRP A 596 7.75 17.90 -18.30
CA TRP A 596 7.34 19.08 -19.06
C TRP A 596 7.89 20.34 -18.42
N TRP A 597 8.64 21.14 -19.18
CA TRP A 597 9.25 22.37 -18.66
C TRP A 597 9.23 23.48 -19.73
N THR A 598 9.41 24.72 -19.30
CA THR A 598 9.46 25.88 -20.19
C THR A 598 10.89 26.34 -20.37
#